data_AF-A0AAD5DCJ3-F1
#
_entry.id   AF-A0AAD5DCJ3-F1
#
_cell.length_a   1.000
_cell.length_b   1.000
_cell.length_c   1.000
_cell.angle_alpha   90.00
_cell.angle_beta   90.00
_cell.angle_gamma   90.00
#
_symmetry.space_group_name_H-M   'P 1'
#
loop_
_entity.id
_entity.type
_entity.pdbx_description
1 polymer ?
#
loop_
_entity_poly.entity_id
_entity_poly.type
_entity_poly.pdbx_seq_one_letter_code
_entity_poly.pdbx_strand_id
1 'polypeptide(L)'
;MSLNLAAVLVVLLAARQAAGYPCTPARRADCPKPPGGLALQQVPQFITVTWDDAVTSQSFGIVQQILGGLKQRNGCPIPSTYYVTAQDTVPAAAQALYLAGNEIATHTLTHVAYPSAQEVVGCRDWLANKTGIPRQKINGFRCGRLVDIG
;
A
#
# COMPACT_ATOMS: atom_id res chain seq x y z
N MET A 1 9.61 -50.44 22.82
CA MET A 1 9.27 -49.31 21.91
C MET A 1 9.36 -48.03 22.71
N SER A 2 10.55 -47.43 22.74
CA SER A 2 10.86 -46.21 23.47
C SER A 2 10.38 -45.00 22.67
N LEU A 3 9.34 -44.31 23.14
CA LEU A 3 8.98 -43.00 22.60
C LEU A 3 10.11 -42.02 22.90
N ASN A 4 10.68 -41.45 21.84
CA ASN A 4 11.81 -40.54 21.92
C ASN A 4 11.33 -39.17 22.41
N LEU A 5 11.64 -38.82 23.66
CA LEU A 5 11.23 -37.56 24.32
C LEU A 5 11.57 -36.30 23.51
N ALA A 6 12.59 -36.36 22.66
CA ALA A 6 13.01 -35.26 21.78
C ALA A 6 11.95 -34.86 20.75
N ALA A 7 11.07 -35.78 20.33
CA ALA A 7 10.04 -35.48 19.32
C ALA A 7 8.86 -34.67 19.90
N VAL A 8 8.61 -34.76 21.21
CA VAL A 8 7.51 -34.02 21.87
C VAL A 8 7.93 -32.58 22.17
N LEU A 9 9.22 -32.33 22.41
CA LEU A 9 9.73 -30.99 22.77
C LEU A 9 9.80 -30.03 21.56
N VAL A 10 10.00 -30.55 20.34
CA VAL A 10 10.12 -29.72 19.13
C VAL A 10 8.77 -29.21 18.65
N VAL A 11 7.66 -29.90 18.96
CA VAL A 11 6.30 -29.47 18.55
C VAL A 11 5.79 -28.28 19.38
N LEU A 12 6.34 -28.03 20.57
CA LEU A 12 5.90 -26.94 21.46
C LEU A 12 6.52 -25.56 21.15
N LEU A 13 7.52 -25.46 20.26
CA LEU A 13 8.30 -24.24 20.05
C LEU A 13 7.92 -23.38 18.84
N ALA A 14 6.90 -23.75 18.05
CA ALA A 14 6.50 -22.98 16.87
C ALA A 14 5.02 -22.59 16.80
N ALA A 15 4.28 -22.64 17.92
CA ALA A 15 3.05 -21.87 18.03
C ALA A 15 3.41 -20.43 18.47
N ARG A 16 4.11 -19.68 17.61
CA ARG A 16 4.04 -18.21 17.69
C ARG A 16 2.60 -17.86 17.33
N GLN A 17 1.74 -17.82 18.34
CA GLN A 17 0.47 -17.13 18.24
C GLN A 17 0.80 -15.74 17.70
N ALA A 18 0.21 -15.37 16.56
CA ALA A 18 0.05 -13.97 16.24
C ALA A 18 -0.66 -13.38 17.45
N ALA A 19 0.08 -12.72 18.35
CA ALA A 19 -0.50 -12.12 19.53
C ALA A 19 -1.56 -11.16 19.01
N GLY A 20 -2.83 -11.47 19.27
CA GLY A 20 -3.94 -10.64 18.83
C GLY A 20 -3.66 -9.19 19.22
N TYR A 21 -3.98 -8.26 18.33
CA TYR A 21 -3.71 -6.84 18.52
C TYR A 21 -4.08 -6.42 19.96
N PRO A 22 -3.11 -5.98 20.79
CA PRO A 22 -3.29 -5.90 22.24
C PRO A 22 -4.25 -4.79 22.68
N CYS A 23 -4.52 -3.86 21.75
CA CYS A 23 -5.44 -2.77 21.91
C CYS A 23 -6.89 -3.23 21.73
N THR A 24 -7.66 -3.13 22.81
CA THR A 24 -9.12 -3.31 22.77
C THR A 24 -9.80 -2.12 23.45
N PRO A 25 -11.11 -1.89 23.25
CA PRO A 25 -11.83 -0.84 23.98
C PRO A 25 -11.69 -0.95 25.52
N ALA A 26 -11.47 -2.15 26.06
CA ALA A 26 -11.23 -2.42 27.48
C ALA A 26 -9.76 -2.24 27.91
N ARG A 27 -8.81 -2.32 26.97
CA ARG A 27 -7.36 -2.25 27.21
C ARG A 27 -6.71 -1.08 26.46
N ARG A 28 -7.26 0.13 26.60
CA ARG A 28 -6.78 1.32 25.87
C ARG A 28 -5.34 1.71 26.20
N ALA A 29 -4.85 1.37 27.40
CA ALA A 29 -3.47 1.63 27.79
C ALA A 29 -2.44 0.84 26.95
N ASP A 30 -2.85 -0.29 26.38
CA ASP A 30 -2.02 -1.15 25.54
C ASP A 30 -2.09 -0.76 24.05
N CYS A 31 -2.85 0.28 23.72
CA CYS A 31 -2.93 0.79 22.36
C CYS A 31 -1.67 1.56 21.94
N PRO A 32 -1.26 1.46 20.65
CA PRO A 32 -0.21 2.31 20.11
C PRO A 32 -0.51 3.78 20.40
N LYS A 33 0.49 4.48 20.94
CA LYS A 33 0.40 5.91 21.21
C LYS A 33 0.74 6.69 19.93
N PRO A 34 0.18 7.89 19.75
CA PRO A 34 0.57 8.75 18.65
C PRO A 34 2.09 8.97 18.63
N PRO A 35 2.71 8.97 17.42
CA PRO A 35 4.13 9.27 17.31
C PRO A 35 4.43 10.67 17.84
N GLY A 36 5.65 10.87 18.36
CA GLY A 36 6.08 12.15 18.93
C GLY A 36 5.44 12.51 20.27
N GLY A 37 4.67 11.62 20.91
CA GLY A 37 4.09 11.86 22.23
C GLY A 37 2.94 12.89 22.25
N LEU A 38 2.33 13.14 21.08
CA LEU A 38 1.21 14.07 20.95
C LEU A 38 -0.02 13.60 21.74
N ALA A 39 -0.74 14.53 22.35
CA ALA A 39 -2.07 14.26 22.87
C ALA A 39 -3.04 14.01 21.71
N LEU A 40 -4.05 13.16 21.89
CA LEU A 40 -4.97 12.75 20.81
C LEU A 40 -5.63 13.94 20.10
N GLN A 41 -5.96 15.01 20.82
CA GLN A 41 -6.58 16.22 20.27
C GLN A 41 -5.63 17.03 19.37
N GLN A 42 -4.33 16.78 19.47
CA GLN A 42 -3.30 17.43 18.65
C GLN A 42 -2.94 16.60 17.40
N VAL A 43 -3.40 15.34 17.31
CA VAL A 43 -3.05 14.44 16.21
C VAL A 43 -3.91 14.76 14.98
N PRO A 44 -3.31 15.11 13.84
CA PRO A 44 -4.06 15.20 12.59
C PRO A 44 -4.58 13.82 12.17
N GLN A 45 -5.87 13.71 11.85
CA GLN A 45 -6.41 12.51 11.24
C GLN A 45 -6.00 12.46 9.76
N PHE A 46 -5.14 11.51 9.41
CA PHE A 46 -4.84 11.20 8.01
C PHE A 46 -5.92 10.30 7.42
N ILE A 47 -6.30 10.58 6.17
CA ILE A 47 -7.15 9.72 5.36
C ILE A 47 -6.39 9.50 4.05
N THR A 48 -6.07 8.25 3.73
CA THR A 48 -5.37 7.87 2.50
C THR A 48 -6.37 7.34 1.49
N VAL A 49 -6.65 8.11 0.44
CA VAL A 49 -7.47 7.64 -0.68
C VAL A 49 -6.56 6.93 -1.67
N THR A 50 -6.90 5.69 -1.99
CA THR A 50 -6.08 4.86 -2.89
C THR A 50 -6.89 4.33 -4.06
N TRP A 51 -6.26 4.22 -5.22
CA TRP A 51 -6.82 3.63 -6.43
C TRP A 51 -5.92 2.49 -6.88
N ASP A 52 -6.51 1.34 -7.16
CA ASP A 52 -5.77 0.16 -7.63
C ASP A 52 -6.04 -0.03 -9.14
N ASP A 53 -5.19 -0.81 -9.78
CA ASP A 53 -5.25 -1.23 -11.20
C ASP A 53 -4.73 -0.20 -12.24
N ALA A 54 -5.10 -0.44 -13.50
CA ALA A 54 -4.59 0.29 -14.64
C ALA A 54 -5.12 1.74 -14.68
N VAL A 55 -4.22 2.67 -14.97
CA VAL A 55 -4.60 4.06 -15.23
C VAL A 55 -4.97 4.20 -16.70
N THR A 56 -6.26 4.26 -16.98
CA THR A 56 -6.83 4.43 -18.31
C THR A 56 -7.41 5.84 -18.46
N SER A 57 -7.81 6.24 -19.67
CA SER A 57 -8.51 7.51 -19.89
C SER A 57 -9.82 7.60 -19.10
N GLN A 58 -10.53 6.47 -18.97
CA GLN A 58 -11.77 6.40 -18.22
C GLN A 58 -11.53 6.56 -16.71
N SER A 59 -10.61 5.78 -16.13
CA SER A 59 -10.35 5.87 -14.69
C SER A 59 -9.76 7.23 -14.30
N PHE A 60 -8.89 7.80 -15.13
CA PHE A 60 -8.39 9.17 -14.94
C PHE A 60 -9.55 10.18 -14.86
N GLY A 61 -10.48 10.15 -15.83
CA GLY A 61 -11.61 11.07 -15.85
C GLY A 61 -12.51 10.98 -14.62
N ILE A 62 -12.84 9.76 -14.19
CA ILE A 62 -13.66 9.51 -12.99
C ILE A 62 -12.97 10.05 -11.74
N VAL A 63 -11.68 9.78 -11.55
CA VAL A 63 -10.98 10.24 -10.33
C VAL A 63 -10.88 11.76 -10.28
N GLN A 64 -10.67 12.43 -11.42
CA GLN A 64 -10.67 13.89 -11.46
C GLN A 64 -12.04 14.49 -11.08
N GLN A 65 -13.14 13.84 -11.42
CA GLN A 65 -14.48 14.27 -10.98
C GLN A 65 -14.67 14.12 -9.46
N ILE A 66 -14.06 13.10 -8.85
CA ILE A 66 -14.17 12.83 -7.41
C ILE A 66 -13.29 13.80 -6.60
N LEU A 67 -12.02 13.98 -6.98
CA LEU A 67 -11.02 14.67 -6.16
C LEU A 67 -10.49 16.00 -6.74
N GLY A 68 -10.59 16.24 -8.05
CA GLY A 68 -9.83 17.29 -8.74
C GLY A 68 -10.09 18.73 -8.26
N GLY A 69 -11.25 18.99 -7.65
CA GLY A 69 -11.60 20.29 -7.06
C GLY A 69 -11.47 20.37 -5.54
N LEU A 70 -11.22 19.24 -4.86
CA LEU A 70 -11.22 19.18 -3.41
C LEU A 70 -9.89 19.68 -2.84
N LYS A 71 -9.98 20.40 -1.71
CA LYS A 71 -8.83 20.96 -1.01
C LYS A 71 -8.84 20.57 0.45
N GLN A 72 -7.64 20.39 1.00
CA GLN A 72 -7.44 20.27 2.44
C GLN A 72 -7.68 21.61 3.14
N ARG A 73 -7.79 21.59 4.48
CA ARG A 73 -7.96 22.80 5.29
C ARG A 73 -6.84 23.83 5.11
N ASN A 74 -5.65 23.39 4.69
CA ASN A 74 -4.50 24.25 4.37
C ASN A 74 -4.55 24.83 2.94
N GLY A 75 -5.59 24.53 2.15
CA GLY A 75 -5.76 25.02 0.79
C GLY A 75 -5.03 24.22 -0.30
N CYS A 76 -4.22 23.22 0.07
CA CYS A 76 -3.58 22.32 -0.89
C CYS A 76 -4.61 21.38 -1.54
N PRO A 77 -4.40 20.92 -2.80
CA PRO A 77 -5.16 19.82 -3.38
C PRO A 77 -5.08 18.56 -2.51
N ILE A 78 -6.09 17.69 -2.58
CA ILE A 78 -6.07 16.40 -1.89
C ILE A 78 -5.21 15.40 -2.69
N PRO A 79 -4.07 14.94 -2.17
CA PRO A 79 -3.31 13.89 -2.84
C PRO A 79 -3.99 12.52 -2.66
N SER A 80 -3.76 11.64 -3.62
CA SER A 80 -4.13 10.22 -3.53
C SER A 80 -2.96 9.33 -3.96
N THR A 81 -3.05 8.04 -3.62
CA THR A 81 -2.04 7.03 -3.98
C THR A 81 -2.60 6.09 -5.03
N TYR A 82 -1.86 5.88 -6.12
CA TYR A 82 -2.24 4.94 -7.17
C TYR A 82 -1.35 3.71 -7.13
N TYR A 83 -1.92 2.55 -6.84
CA TYR A 83 -1.25 1.26 -7.00
C TYR A 83 -1.47 0.79 -8.43
N VAL A 84 -0.49 1.03 -9.29
CA VAL A 84 -0.64 0.89 -10.74
C VAL A 84 -0.19 -0.48 -11.22
N THR A 85 -1.07 -1.14 -11.98
CA THR A 85 -0.71 -2.31 -12.81
C THR A 85 -0.13 -1.83 -14.14
N ALA A 86 1.00 -2.39 -14.58
CA ALA A 86 1.64 -1.95 -15.83
C ALA A 86 0.80 -2.29 -17.07
N GLN A 87 0.21 -3.48 -17.09
CA GLN A 87 -0.74 -3.90 -18.12
C GLN A 87 -1.89 -2.91 -18.23
N ASP A 88 -2.23 -2.53 -19.47
CA ASP A 88 -3.31 -1.62 -19.86
C ASP A 88 -3.20 -0.17 -19.36
N THR A 89 -2.18 0.18 -18.56
CA THR A 89 -1.95 1.56 -18.14
C THR A 89 -1.45 2.43 -19.28
N VAL A 90 -2.04 3.62 -19.41
CA VAL A 90 -1.56 4.71 -20.26
C VAL A 90 -0.45 5.48 -19.52
N PRO A 91 0.83 5.39 -19.93
CA PRO A 91 1.94 5.98 -19.16
C PRO A 91 1.84 7.49 -18.98
N ALA A 92 1.35 8.20 -20.01
CA ALA A 92 1.15 9.65 -19.93
C ALA A 92 0.13 10.06 -18.86
N ALA A 93 -0.91 9.24 -18.64
CA ALA A 93 -1.88 9.49 -17.59
C ALA A 93 -1.27 9.29 -16.19
N ALA A 94 -0.50 8.21 -15.99
CA ALA A 94 0.24 7.98 -14.75
C ALA A 94 1.26 9.10 -14.47
N GLN A 95 1.97 9.58 -15.49
CA GLN A 95 2.87 10.72 -15.39
C GLN A 95 2.12 12.00 -14.97
N ALA A 96 0.98 12.28 -15.59
CA ALA A 96 0.17 13.46 -15.25
C ALA A 96 -0.32 13.41 -13.79
N LEU A 97 -0.74 12.25 -13.30
CA LEU A 97 -1.13 12.06 -11.90
C LEU A 97 0.02 12.37 -10.95
N TYR A 98 1.24 11.89 -11.25
CA TYR A 98 2.43 12.20 -10.46
C TYR A 98 2.77 13.69 -10.45
N LEU A 99 2.74 14.34 -11.63
CA LEU A 99 2.99 15.78 -11.75
C LEU A 99 1.92 16.62 -11.02
N ALA A 100 0.71 16.11 -10.88
CA ALA A 100 -0.35 16.71 -10.07
C ALA A 100 -0.17 16.50 -8.55
N GLY A 101 0.92 15.86 -8.11
CA GLY A 101 1.25 15.67 -6.69
C GLY A 101 0.71 14.39 -6.06
N ASN A 102 0.23 13.43 -6.86
CA ASN A 102 -0.18 12.11 -6.37
C ASN A 102 1.01 11.17 -6.21
N GLU A 103 0.85 10.19 -5.33
CA GLU A 103 1.82 9.10 -5.17
C GLU A 103 1.53 8.01 -6.21
N ILE A 104 2.59 7.51 -6.85
CA ILE A 104 2.53 6.37 -7.77
C ILE A 104 3.29 5.19 -7.13
N ALA A 105 2.58 4.09 -6.94
CA ALA A 105 3.03 2.84 -6.35
C ALA A 105 2.78 1.68 -7.32
N THR A 106 3.31 0.51 -6.99
CA THR A 106 3.23 -0.68 -7.87
C THR A 106 2.09 -1.63 -7.49
N HIS A 107 1.45 -2.21 -8.50
CA HIS A 107 0.44 -3.25 -8.37
C HIS A 107 0.67 -4.41 -9.35
N THR A 108 1.92 -4.84 -9.46
CA THR A 108 2.40 -5.92 -10.37
C THR A 108 2.37 -5.55 -11.86
N LEU A 109 2.97 -6.38 -12.72
CA LEU A 109 2.97 -6.12 -14.15
C LEU A 109 1.61 -6.51 -14.74
N THR A 110 1.08 -7.67 -14.36
CA THR A 110 -0.10 -8.28 -15.00
C THR A 110 -1.23 -8.60 -14.02
N HIS A 111 -1.28 -7.92 -12.88
CA HIS A 111 -2.32 -8.07 -11.85
C HIS A 111 -2.48 -9.52 -11.37
N VAL A 112 -1.37 -10.17 -11.00
CA VAL A 112 -1.38 -11.53 -10.45
C VAL A 112 -1.60 -11.54 -8.94
N ALA A 113 -2.28 -12.57 -8.46
CA ALA A 113 -2.49 -12.76 -7.02
C ALA A 113 -1.16 -13.03 -6.31
N TYR A 114 -0.35 -13.97 -6.81
CA TYR A 114 0.91 -14.37 -6.20
C TYR A 114 2.09 -13.89 -7.06
N PRO A 115 2.53 -12.63 -6.91
CA PRO A 115 3.56 -12.06 -7.75
C PRO A 115 4.94 -12.64 -7.44
N SER A 116 5.70 -12.89 -8.50
CA SER A 116 7.14 -13.07 -8.38
C SER A 116 7.83 -11.73 -8.08
N ALA A 117 9.10 -11.77 -7.68
CA ALA A 117 9.89 -10.54 -7.56
C ALA A 117 9.93 -9.72 -8.87
N GLN A 118 9.85 -10.40 -10.02
CA GLN A 118 9.81 -9.75 -11.33
C GLN A 118 8.49 -9.00 -11.56
N GLU A 119 7.36 -9.52 -11.09
CA GLU A 119 6.07 -8.81 -11.17
C GLU A 119 6.12 -7.50 -10.39
N VAL A 120 6.71 -7.50 -9.20
CA VAL A 120 6.80 -6.31 -8.34
C VAL A 120 7.86 -5.33 -8.84
N VAL A 121 9.10 -5.79 -8.99
CA VAL A 121 10.24 -4.93 -9.36
C VAL A 121 10.15 -4.51 -10.82
N GLY A 122 9.71 -5.41 -11.71
CA GLY A 122 9.52 -5.12 -13.12
C GLY A 122 8.43 -4.07 -13.34
N CYS A 123 7.36 -4.07 -12.55
CA CYS A 123 6.36 -2.99 -12.58
C CYS A 123 6.97 -1.64 -12.19
N ARG A 124 7.80 -1.60 -11.14
CA ARG A 124 8.51 -0.39 -10.74
C ARG A 124 9.43 0.13 -11.85
N ASP A 125 10.19 -0.76 -12.47
CA ASP A 125 11.12 -0.42 -13.54
C ASP A 125 10.37 0.04 -14.79
N TRP A 126 9.25 -0.62 -15.13
CA TRP A 126 8.38 -0.20 -16.23
C TRP A 126 7.81 1.19 -16.00
N LEU A 127 7.26 1.47 -14.82
CA LEU A 127 6.74 2.79 -14.47
C LEU A 127 7.81 3.86 -14.60
N ALA A 128 8.99 3.66 -13.99
CA ALA A 128 10.08 4.62 -14.08
C ALA A 128 10.48 4.90 -15.53
N ASN A 129 10.64 3.86 -16.34
CA ASN A 129 11.09 3.97 -17.73
C ASN A 129 10.03 4.57 -18.66
N LYS A 130 8.74 4.28 -18.45
CA LYS A 130 7.66 4.72 -19.34
C LYS A 130 7.05 6.07 -18.99
N THR A 131 7.14 6.47 -17.72
CA THR A 131 6.56 7.73 -17.22
C THR A 131 7.61 8.81 -16.94
N GLY A 132 8.89 8.42 -16.82
CA GLY A 132 9.95 9.34 -16.40
C GLY A 132 9.89 9.71 -14.90
N ILE A 133 8.99 9.10 -14.12
CA ILE A 133 8.96 9.28 -12.67
C ILE A 133 10.27 8.72 -12.09
N PRO A 134 11.00 9.48 -11.24
CA PRO A 134 12.22 8.98 -10.63
C PRO A 134 11.95 7.68 -9.90
N ARG A 135 12.72 6.65 -10.21
CA ARG A 135 12.50 5.30 -9.65
C ARG A 135 12.47 5.29 -8.13
N GLN A 136 13.24 6.16 -7.45
CA GLN A 136 13.25 6.25 -5.99
C GLN A 136 11.94 6.80 -5.40
N LYS A 137 11.10 7.43 -6.22
CA LYS A 137 9.77 7.95 -5.85
C LYS A 137 8.65 6.91 -6.02
N ILE A 138 8.94 5.75 -6.60
CA ILE A 138 8.01 4.61 -6.72
C ILE A 138 8.40 3.58 -5.66
N ASN A 139 7.93 3.78 -4.43
CA ASN A 139 8.34 3.02 -3.25
C ASN A 139 7.22 2.23 -2.58
N GLY A 140 5.95 2.49 -2.92
CA GLY A 140 4.81 1.69 -2.49
C GLY A 140 4.60 0.42 -3.31
N PHE A 141 4.06 -0.61 -2.67
CA PHE A 141 3.60 -1.83 -3.32
C PHE A 141 2.32 -2.32 -2.63
N ARG A 142 1.37 -2.80 -3.45
CA ARG A 142 0.21 -3.55 -2.98
C ARG A 142 0.07 -4.82 -3.81
N CYS A 143 -0.15 -5.94 -3.14
CA CYS A 143 -0.30 -7.23 -3.82
C CYS A 143 -1.65 -7.33 -4.52
N GLY A 144 -1.67 -7.94 -5.71
CA GLY A 144 -2.90 -8.25 -6.43
C GLY A 144 -3.83 -9.09 -5.55
N ARG A 145 -5.11 -8.69 -5.49
CA ARG A 145 -6.15 -9.35 -4.68
C ARG A 145 -5.86 -9.43 -3.18
N LEU A 146 -4.90 -8.64 -2.66
CA LEU A 146 -4.56 -8.58 -1.24
C LEU A 146 -4.24 -9.93 -0.59
N VAL A 147 -3.66 -10.86 -1.36
CA VAL A 147 -3.19 -12.12 -0.78
C VAL A 147 -1.91 -11.86 0.02
N ASP A 148 -1.77 -12.58 1.12
CA ASP A 148 -0.55 -12.61 1.89
C ASP A 148 0.51 -13.40 1.11
N ILE A 149 1.67 -12.80 0.93
CA ILE A 149 2.77 -13.38 0.13
C ILE A 149 3.83 -14.07 0.99
N GLY A 150 3.64 -14.15 2.31
CA GLY A 150 4.38 -15.04 3.22
C GLY A 150 5.82 -14.61 3.50
#